data_AF-A0A832CIM2-F1
#
_entry.id   AF-A0A832CIM2-F1
#
_cell.length_a   1.000
_cell.length_b   1.000
_cell.length_c   1.000
_cell.angle_alpha   90.00
_cell.angle_beta   90.00
_cell.angle_gamma   90.00
#
_symmetry.space_group_name_H-M   'P 1'
#
loop_
_entity.id
_entity.type
_entity.pdbx_description
1 polymer ?
#
loop_
_entity_poly.entity_id
_entity_poly.type
_entity_poly.pdbx_seq_one_letter_code
_entity_poly.pdbx_strand_id
1 'polypeptide(L)'
;MNIEPPYENHNAYTSKQPLSAHTVRRALYWSLLVSPTAGLTYGGHGVWGWDDGTQAPFAHPNSGTPLPWRQALHMPAAEQVAHIAALFGSLDWPRLVPAPEIVAVQPGEQDVQRFIAAAKTPDGDLAVVYVPEDRCLALRLGALQPGLSAQWFDPTTGARHAASLEATMETPGPGDWVLVASKG
;
A
#
# COMPACT_ATOMS: atom_id res chain seq x y z
N MET A 1 6.91 10.44 -7.34
CA MET A 1 7.66 9.38 -6.64
C MET A 1 7.80 9.79 -5.19
N ASN A 2 7.46 8.92 -4.24
CA ASN A 2 7.71 9.15 -2.83
C ASN A 2 9.10 8.60 -2.49
N ILE A 3 10.04 9.49 -2.15
CA ILE A 3 11.45 9.15 -1.90
C ILE A 3 11.80 9.02 -0.41
N GLU A 4 10.89 9.42 0.49
CA GLU A 4 11.04 9.31 1.94
C GLU A 4 9.67 9.05 2.59
N PRO A 5 9.05 7.88 2.35
CA PRO A 5 7.84 7.49 3.05
C PRO A 5 8.14 7.25 4.54
N PRO A 6 7.11 7.06 5.40
CA PRO A 6 7.32 6.74 6.80
C PRO A 6 8.23 5.51 6.95
N TYR A 7 9.27 5.61 7.79
CA TYR A 7 10.21 4.51 7.99
C TYR A 7 9.66 3.51 9.00
N GLU A 8 9.75 2.22 8.68
CA GLU A 8 9.32 1.15 9.58
C GLU A 8 10.07 1.22 10.91
N ASN A 9 9.35 1.06 12.02
CA ASN A 9 9.87 1.21 13.40
C ASN A 9 10.45 2.58 13.78
N HIS A 10 10.37 3.59 12.91
CA HIS A 10 10.61 4.97 13.33
C HIS A 10 9.42 5.45 14.16
N ASN A 11 9.67 6.10 15.29
CA ASN A 11 8.59 6.71 16.07
C ASN A 11 7.92 7.83 15.26
N ALA A 12 6.61 7.75 15.08
CA ALA A 12 5.86 8.79 14.40
C ALA A 12 5.97 10.10 15.17
N TYR A 13 6.13 11.22 14.45
CA TYR A 13 6.31 12.54 15.07
C TYR A 13 5.15 12.94 15.99
N THR A 14 3.92 12.55 15.68
CA THR A 14 2.73 12.91 16.45
C THR A 14 2.44 11.93 17.58
N SER A 15 2.24 10.64 17.29
CA SER A 15 1.86 9.64 18.30
C SER A 15 3.02 9.20 19.19
N LYS A 16 4.27 9.45 18.76
CA LYS A 16 5.50 8.97 19.40
C LYS A 16 5.57 7.44 19.50
N GLN A 17 4.77 6.73 18.72
CA GLN A 17 4.76 5.28 18.65
C GLN A 17 5.49 4.79 17.39
N PRO A 18 6.14 3.61 17.43
CA PRO A 18 6.77 3.02 16.24
C PRO A 18 5.77 2.82 15.11
N LEU A 19 6.17 3.18 13.90
CA LEU A 19 5.38 2.96 12.68
C LEU A 19 5.40 1.47 12.31
N SER A 20 4.20 0.89 12.20
CA SER A 20 4.02 -0.53 11.86
C SER A 20 4.24 -0.82 10.38
N ALA A 21 4.50 -2.07 10.04
CA ALA A 21 4.57 -2.53 8.66
C ALA A 21 3.32 -2.19 7.83
N HIS A 22 2.13 -2.31 8.45
CA HIS A 22 0.86 -1.92 7.82
C HIS A 22 0.80 -0.42 7.50
N THR A 23 1.26 0.44 8.42
CA THR A 23 1.33 1.88 8.18
C THR A 23 2.24 2.21 7.00
N VAL A 24 3.39 1.52 6.90
CA VAL A 24 4.32 1.67 5.78
C VAL A 24 3.67 1.22 4.47
N ARG A 25 3.12 -0.01 4.40
CA ARG A 25 2.43 -0.51 3.19
C ARG A 25 1.32 0.44 2.74
N ARG A 26 0.50 0.93 3.67
CA ARG A 26 -0.54 1.92 3.37
C ARG A 26 0.02 3.17 2.68
N ALA A 27 1.07 3.76 3.25
CA ALA A 27 1.72 4.93 2.66
C ALA A 27 2.30 4.63 1.27
N LEU A 28 2.87 3.44 1.07
CA LEU A 28 3.43 3.00 -0.21
C LEU A 28 2.36 2.83 -1.29
N TYR A 29 1.28 2.09 -1.00
CA TYR A 29 0.16 1.92 -1.94
C TYR A 29 -0.54 3.24 -2.24
N TRP A 30 -0.77 4.09 -1.24
CA TRP A 30 -1.30 5.43 -1.49
C TRP A 30 -0.39 6.23 -2.42
N SER A 31 0.92 6.23 -2.19
CA SER A 31 1.89 6.94 -3.03
C SER A 31 1.82 6.49 -4.51
N LEU A 32 1.54 5.21 -4.75
CA LEU A 32 1.41 4.65 -6.09
C LEU A 32 0.09 5.01 -6.78
N LEU A 33 -1.00 5.19 -6.02
CA LEU A 33 -2.37 5.25 -6.56
C LEU A 33 -3.00 6.64 -6.54
N VAL A 34 -2.56 7.56 -5.67
CA VAL A 34 -3.17 8.90 -5.53
C VAL A 34 -2.48 9.99 -6.35
N SER A 35 -1.40 9.64 -7.06
CA SER A 35 -0.71 10.51 -8.01
C SER A 35 -0.22 9.69 -9.21
N PRO A 36 0.08 10.31 -10.36
CA PRO A 36 0.72 9.61 -11.47
C PRO A 36 1.94 8.84 -10.98
N THR A 37 1.90 7.52 -11.17
CA THR A 37 2.87 6.62 -10.59
C THR A 37 4.24 6.83 -11.23
N ALA A 38 5.28 6.98 -10.43
CA ALA A 38 6.67 7.02 -10.90
C ALA A 38 7.59 6.07 -10.13
N GLY A 39 7.07 5.35 -9.12
CA GLY A 39 7.81 4.49 -8.21
C GLY A 39 7.76 4.96 -6.76
N LEU A 40 8.44 4.21 -5.89
CA LEU A 40 8.56 4.43 -4.45
C LEU A 40 9.95 4.04 -3.95
N THR A 41 10.33 4.53 -2.78
CA THR A 41 11.41 3.99 -1.96
C THR A 41 10.84 3.34 -0.70
N TYR A 42 11.66 2.58 0.02
CA TYR A 42 11.36 2.10 1.37
C TYR A 42 12.46 2.59 2.31
N GLY A 43 12.10 2.85 3.57
CA GLY A 43 13.06 3.08 4.64
C GLY A 43 12.70 2.27 5.88
N GLY A 44 13.72 1.70 6.51
CA GLY A 44 13.61 0.99 7.77
C GLY A 44 14.52 1.62 8.81
N HIS A 45 13.98 1.89 10.00
CA HIS A 45 14.75 2.40 11.12
C HIS A 45 15.81 1.35 11.51
N GLY A 46 17.08 1.75 11.63
CA GLY A 46 18.22 0.86 11.75
C GLY A 46 18.98 0.67 10.44
N VAL A 47 18.28 0.41 9.32
CA VAL A 47 18.92 0.32 7.99
C VAL A 47 19.39 1.69 7.53
N TRP A 48 18.55 2.72 7.69
CA TRP A 48 18.84 4.09 7.24
C TRP A 48 20.13 4.66 7.86
N GLY A 49 20.35 4.43 9.16
CA GLY A 49 21.50 4.94 9.90
C GLY A 49 22.68 3.97 10.02
N TRP A 50 22.58 2.74 9.50
CA TRP A 50 23.52 1.64 9.79
C TRP A 50 23.68 1.40 11.30
N ASP A 51 22.60 1.55 12.06
CA ASP A 51 22.63 1.59 13.51
C ASP A 51 22.99 0.23 14.13
N ASP A 52 23.64 0.25 15.29
CA ASP A 52 23.94 -0.96 16.08
C ASP A 52 22.81 -1.34 17.05
N GLY A 53 21.75 -0.53 17.11
CA GLY A 53 20.56 -0.72 17.93
C GLY A 53 20.75 -0.39 19.42
N THR A 54 21.81 0.33 19.80
CA THR A 54 22.08 0.65 21.21
C THR A 54 21.52 2.01 21.66
N GLN A 55 21.38 2.96 20.74
CA GLN A 55 20.92 4.32 21.00
C GLN A 55 20.13 4.87 19.82
N ALA A 56 19.36 5.93 20.06
CA ALA A 56 18.69 6.66 18.99
C ALA A 56 19.71 7.33 18.03
N PRO A 57 19.38 7.48 16.74
CA PRO A 57 20.26 8.17 15.79
C PRO A 57 20.56 9.60 16.22
N PHE A 58 21.82 10.02 16.11
CA PHE A 58 22.29 11.33 16.61
C PHE A 58 21.46 12.52 16.09
N ALA A 59 21.13 12.53 14.79
CA ALA A 59 20.35 13.61 14.17
C ALA A 59 18.83 13.46 14.37
N HIS A 60 18.36 12.31 14.86
CA HIS A 60 16.94 12.01 15.09
C HIS A 60 16.72 11.38 16.48
N PRO A 61 17.07 12.06 17.58
CA PRO A 61 17.04 11.45 18.93
C PRO A 61 15.64 11.03 19.39
N ASN A 62 14.59 11.56 18.75
CA ASN A 62 13.19 11.26 19.08
C ASN A 62 12.59 10.15 18.19
N SER A 63 13.36 9.57 17.25
CA SER A 63 12.87 8.47 16.39
C SER A 63 12.76 7.13 17.11
N GLY A 64 13.23 7.05 18.36
CA GLY A 64 13.35 5.81 19.13
C GLY A 64 14.71 5.15 18.93
N THR A 65 14.95 4.05 19.64
CA THR A 65 16.13 3.22 19.41
C THR A 65 15.79 2.17 18.36
N PRO A 66 16.50 2.14 17.20
CA PRO A 66 16.23 1.17 16.14
C PRO A 66 16.69 -0.24 16.51
N LEU A 67 16.33 -1.22 15.68
CA LEU A 67 17.01 -2.51 15.67
C LEU A 67 18.45 -2.35 15.11
N PRO A 68 19.39 -3.24 15.45
CA PRO A 68 20.65 -3.32 14.73
C PRO A 68 20.38 -3.53 13.24
N TRP A 69 21.10 -2.83 12.35
CA TRP A 69 20.77 -2.76 10.92
C TRP A 69 20.61 -4.13 10.25
N ARG A 70 21.41 -5.13 10.65
CA ARG A 70 21.32 -6.51 10.12
C ARG A 70 19.99 -7.18 10.46
N GLN A 71 19.42 -6.89 11.62
CA GLN A 71 18.09 -7.36 12.00
C GLN A 71 17.01 -6.51 11.33
N ALA A 72 17.25 -5.20 11.19
CA ALA A 72 16.33 -4.28 10.54
C ALA A 72 16.07 -4.63 9.06
N LEU A 73 17.01 -5.30 8.37
CA LEU A 73 16.82 -5.85 7.02
C LEU A 73 15.68 -6.87 6.91
N HIS A 74 15.30 -7.49 8.02
CA HIS A 74 14.29 -8.55 8.09
C HIS A 74 13.00 -8.06 8.77
N MET A 75 12.79 -6.74 8.85
CA MET A 75 11.52 -6.22 9.33
C MET A 75 10.39 -6.54 8.33
N PRO A 76 9.14 -6.72 8.80
CA PRO A 76 8.07 -7.19 7.94
C PRO A 76 7.86 -6.35 6.68
N ALA A 77 7.83 -5.01 6.76
CA ALA A 77 7.66 -4.20 5.56
C ALA A 77 8.90 -4.20 4.65
N ALA A 78 10.12 -4.39 5.19
CA ALA A 78 11.32 -4.57 4.37
C ALA A 78 11.17 -5.74 3.39
N GLU A 79 10.63 -6.86 3.87
CA GLU A 79 10.40 -8.06 3.04
C GLU A 79 9.15 -7.89 2.15
N GLN A 80 8.09 -7.26 2.66
CA GLN A 80 6.82 -7.09 1.93
C GLN A 80 6.89 -6.11 0.76
N VAL A 81 7.86 -5.19 0.73
CA VAL A 81 8.09 -4.31 -0.42
C VAL A 81 8.39 -5.11 -1.70
N ALA A 82 8.97 -6.31 -1.58
CA ALA A 82 9.16 -7.21 -2.70
C ALA A 82 7.83 -7.65 -3.32
N HIS A 83 6.77 -7.83 -2.53
CA HIS A 83 5.44 -8.17 -3.02
C HIS A 83 4.81 -7.00 -3.77
N ILE A 84 4.99 -5.76 -3.30
CA ILE A 84 4.53 -4.56 -4.00
C ILE A 84 5.23 -4.44 -5.36
N ALA A 85 6.55 -4.61 -5.38
CA ALA A 85 7.34 -4.56 -6.61
C ALA A 85 6.93 -5.67 -7.60
N ALA A 86 6.72 -6.90 -7.11
CA ALA A 86 6.26 -8.01 -7.94
C ALA A 86 4.85 -7.79 -8.50
N LEU A 87 3.92 -7.26 -7.69
CA LEU A 87 2.58 -6.93 -8.14
C LEU A 87 2.62 -5.89 -9.25
N PHE A 88 3.22 -4.72 -9.00
CA PHE A 88 3.26 -3.64 -9.98
C PHE A 88 4.09 -4.03 -11.21
N GLY A 89 5.17 -4.80 -11.05
CA GLY A 89 5.94 -5.33 -12.19
C GLY A 89 5.15 -6.30 -13.08
N SER A 90 4.04 -6.87 -12.61
CA SER A 90 3.12 -7.68 -13.41
C SER A 90 2.04 -6.88 -14.15
N LEU A 91 1.99 -5.55 -13.94
CA LEU A 91 0.97 -4.66 -14.49
C LEU A 91 1.60 -3.66 -15.45
N ASP A 92 0.79 -3.15 -16.39
CA ASP A 92 1.11 -1.96 -17.19
C ASP A 92 0.89 -0.68 -16.35
N TRP A 93 1.54 -0.65 -15.19
CA TRP A 93 1.35 0.35 -14.15
C TRP A 93 1.69 1.79 -14.58
N PRO A 94 2.61 2.08 -15.54
CA PRO A 94 2.87 3.46 -15.95
C PRO A 94 1.67 4.16 -16.59
N ARG A 95 0.66 3.41 -17.05
CA ARG A 95 -0.61 3.97 -17.56
C ARG A 95 -1.61 4.30 -16.45
N LEU A 96 -1.39 3.87 -15.21
CA LEU A 96 -2.33 4.13 -14.13
C LEU A 96 -2.42 5.63 -13.84
N VAL A 97 -3.64 6.13 -13.77
CA VAL A 97 -3.97 7.46 -13.29
C VAL A 97 -4.90 7.36 -12.09
N PRO A 98 -4.80 8.28 -11.11
CA PRO A 98 -5.71 8.30 -9.96
C PRO A 98 -7.16 8.35 -10.41
N ALA A 99 -7.99 7.49 -9.80
CA ALA A 99 -9.38 7.30 -10.18
C ALA A 99 -10.28 7.10 -8.95
N PRO A 100 -10.34 8.09 -8.04
CA PRO A 100 -11.14 7.99 -6.81
C PRO A 100 -12.64 7.79 -7.09
N GLU A 101 -13.13 8.16 -8.28
CA GLU A 101 -14.51 7.97 -8.70
C GLU A 101 -14.95 6.49 -8.76
N ILE A 102 -14.01 5.56 -8.89
CA ILE A 102 -14.26 4.11 -8.82
C ILE A 102 -14.81 3.71 -7.44
N VAL A 103 -14.39 4.39 -6.38
CA VAL A 103 -14.82 4.08 -5.01
C VAL A 103 -16.16 4.77 -4.76
N ALA A 104 -17.23 3.98 -4.61
CA ALA A 104 -18.59 4.48 -4.45
C ALA A 104 -18.83 5.14 -3.08
N VAL A 105 -18.23 4.57 -2.03
CA VAL A 105 -18.31 5.04 -0.64
C VAL A 105 -16.88 5.13 -0.11
N GLN A 106 -16.46 6.33 0.32
CA GLN A 106 -15.10 6.57 0.78
C GLN A 106 -15.04 6.63 2.32
N PRO A 107 -14.63 5.54 3.01
CA PRO A 107 -14.48 5.55 4.47
C PRO A 107 -13.37 6.50 4.97
N GLY A 108 -12.47 6.90 4.06
CA GLY A 108 -11.45 7.94 4.30
C GLY A 108 -11.98 9.31 4.70
N GLU A 109 -13.25 9.62 4.40
CA GLU A 109 -13.88 10.89 4.78
C GLU A 109 -14.17 10.98 6.29
N GLN A 110 -14.44 9.85 6.94
CA GLN A 110 -14.64 9.79 8.39
C GLN A 110 -13.33 9.51 9.14
N ASP A 111 -12.45 8.71 8.56
CA ASP A 111 -11.13 8.41 9.11
C ASP A 111 -10.12 8.24 7.98
N VAL A 112 -9.16 9.16 7.90
CA VAL A 112 -8.13 9.17 6.87
C VAL A 112 -7.34 7.85 6.80
N GLN A 113 -7.18 7.12 7.91
CA GLN A 113 -6.47 5.84 7.95
C GLN A 113 -7.18 4.75 7.13
N ARG A 114 -8.48 4.93 6.91
CA ARG A 114 -9.35 4.04 6.12
C ARG A 114 -9.48 4.46 4.66
N PHE A 115 -8.76 5.49 4.21
CA PHE A 115 -8.87 5.97 2.82
C PHE A 115 -8.53 4.86 1.81
N ILE A 116 -9.52 4.52 0.98
CA ILE A 116 -9.39 3.57 -0.12
C ILE A 116 -8.85 4.32 -1.33
N ALA A 117 -7.64 3.96 -1.78
CA ALA A 117 -7.02 4.58 -2.95
C ALA A 117 -7.28 3.73 -4.20
N ALA A 118 -7.63 4.38 -5.31
CA ALA A 118 -7.92 3.71 -6.57
C ALA A 118 -7.23 4.42 -7.73
N ALA A 119 -6.71 3.62 -8.66
CA ALA A 119 -6.20 4.09 -9.94
C ALA A 119 -6.67 3.15 -11.05
N LYS A 120 -6.85 3.68 -12.26
CA LYS A 120 -7.12 2.88 -13.46
C LYS A 120 -6.36 3.42 -14.66
N THR A 121 -6.27 2.63 -15.71
CA THR A 121 -5.83 3.12 -17.01
C THR A 121 -6.89 4.07 -17.62
N PRO A 122 -6.51 5.00 -18.50
CA PRO A 122 -7.47 5.85 -19.23
C PRO A 122 -8.58 5.03 -19.89
N ASP A 123 -8.20 3.90 -20.50
CA ASP A 123 -9.11 3.01 -21.23
C ASP A 123 -10.01 2.17 -20.31
N GLY A 124 -9.69 2.08 -19.01
CA GLY A 124 -10.44 1.28 -18.03
C GLY A 124 -10.27 -0.24 -18.19
N ASP A 125 -9.22 -0.69 -18.89
CA ASP A 125 -8.86 -2.10 -19.07
C ASP A 125 -8.03 -2.69 -17.92
N LEU A 126 -7.57 -1.83 -17.00
CA LEU A 126 -6.87 -2.18 -15.77
C LEU A 126 -7.27 -1.18 -14.66
N ALA A 127 -7.59 -1.71 -13.48
CA ALA A 127 -7.79 -0.94 -12.26
C ALA A 127 -7.13 -1.62 -11.07
N VAL A 128 -6.61 -0.80 -10.16
CA VAL A 128 -5.99 -1.21 -8.89
C VAL A 128 -6.64 -0.41 -7.77
N VAL A 129 -7.16 -1.10 -6.76
CA VAL A 129 -7.81 -0.49 -5.60
C VAL A 129 -7.17 -1.03 -4.33
N TYR A 130 -6.61 -0.16 -3.50
CA TYR A 130 -6.04 -0.51 -2.20
C TYR A 130 -7.04 -0.23 -1.08
N VAL A 131 -7.38 -1.27 -0.33
CA VAL A 131 -8.28 -1.24 0.82
C VAL A 131 -7.42 -1.41 2.09
N PRO A 132 -7.27 -0.38 2.94
CA PRO A 132 -6.33 -0.44 4.06
C PRO A 132 -6.82 -1.30 5.22
N GLU A 133 -8.11 -1.26 5.55
CA GLU A 133 -8.67 -1.91 6.75
C GLU A 133 -10.13 -2.35 6.57
N ASP A 134 -10.88 -1.71 5.67
CA ASP A 134 -12.29 -2.00 5.45
C ASP A 134 -12.52 -3.42 4.90
N ARG A 135 -13.62 -4.04 5.36
CA ARG A 135 -14.01 -5.39 4.96
C ARG A 135 -14.97 -5.41 3.77
N CYS A 136 -15.52 -4.26 3.41
CA CYS A 136 -16.50 -4.12 2.34
C CYS A 136 -16.11 -2.94 1.44
N LEU A 137 -15.89 -3.22 0.16
CA LEU A 137 -15.52 -2.28 -0.88
C LEU A 137 -16.73 -2.05 -1.80
N ALA A 138 -17.20 -0.81 -1.89
CA ALA A 138 -18.26 -0.42 -2.81
C ALA A 138 -17.67 0.28 -4.05
N LEU A 139 -18.03 -0.20 -5.25
CA LEU A 139 -17.44 0.18 -6.53
C LEU A 139 -18.46 0.75 -7.52
N ARG A 140 -18.05 1.76 -8.28
CA ARG A 140 -18.75 2.26 -9.47
C ARG A 140 -18.17 1.58 -10.72
N LEU A 141 -18.73 0.43 -11.10
CA LEU A 141 -18.22 -0.36 -12.22
C LEU A 141 -18.31 0.32 -13.59
N GLY A 142 -19.18 1.34 -13.75
CA GLY A 142 -19.34 2.07 -15.02
C GLY A 142 -18.10 2.83 -15.50
N ALA A 143 -17.08 2.99 -14.66
CA ALA A 143 -15.79 3.57 -15.02
C ALA A 143 -14.78 2.56 -15.61
N LEU A 144 -15.13 1.27 -15.63
CA LEU A 144 -14.30 0.15 -16.07
C LEU A 144 -14.88 -0.51 -17.32
N GLN A 145 -14.02 -1.15 -18.12
CA GLN A 145 -14.50 -1.95 -19.24
C GLN A 145 -15.28 -3.19 -18.76
N PRO A 146 -16.27 -3.67 -19.53
CA PRO A 146 -16.95 -4.92 -19.22
C PRO A 146 -16.01 -6.13 -19.42
N GLY A 147 -16.24 -7.20 -18.65
CA GLY A 147 -15.55 -8.48 -18.83
C GLY A 147 -14.13 -8.56 -18.23
N LEU A 148 -13.75 -7.64 -17.35
CA LEU A 148 -12.49 -7.74 -16.61
C LEU A 148 -12.54 -8.93 -15.63
N SER A 149 -11.42 -9.62 -15.52
CA SER A 149 -11.18 -10.56 -14.42
C SER A 149 -10.75 -9.78 -13.19
N ALA A 150 -11.13 -10.26 -12.00
CA ALA A 150 -10.73 -9.66 -10.73
C ALA A 150 -9.97 -10.65 -9.84
N GLN A 151 -9.08 -10.11 -9.02
CA GLN A 151 -8.38 -10.85 -7.98
C GLN A 151 -8.05 -9.94 -6.81
N TRP A 152 -8.14 -10.51 -5.62
CA TRP A 152 -7.56 -9.93 -4.41
C TRP A 152 -6.09 -10.35 -4.31
N PHE A 153 -5.23 -9.40 -3.96
CA PHE A 153 -3.84 -9.62 -3.65
C PHE A 153 -3.59 -9.27 -2.18
N ASP A 154 -2.98 -10.19 -1.46
CA ASP A 154 -2.53 -9.99 -0.08
C ASP A 154 -1.15 -9.32 -0.10
N PRO A 155 -1.04 -8.05 0.33
CA PRO A 155 0.23 -7.32 0.32
C PRO A 155 1.22 -7.81 1.38
N THR A 156 0.79 -8.64 2.34
CA THR A 156 1.64 -9.20 3.40
C THR A 156 2.34 -10.49 3.00
N THR A 157 1.71 -11.28 2.13
CA THR A 157 2.21 -12.61 1.70
C THR A 157 2.48 -12.72 0.21
N GLY A 158 1.94 -11.79 -0.59
CA GLY A 158 1.95 -11.88 -2.06
C GLY A 158 0.93 -12.86 -2.64
N ALA A 159 0.06 -13.46 -1.82
CA ALA A 159 -0.95 -14.39 -2.26
C ALA A 159 -2.02 -13.72 -3.14
N ARG A 160 -2.58 -14.48 -4.09
CA ARG A 160 -3.64 -14.04 -5.00
C ARG A 160 -4.87 -14.91 -4.81
N HIS A 161 -6.04 -14.28 -4.75
CA HIS A 161 -7.33 -14.94 -4.60
C HIS A 161 -8.24 -14.47 -5.74
N ALA A 162 -8.72 -15.40 -6.56
CA ALA A 162 -9.67 -15.07 -7.63
C ALA A 162 -10.94 -14.45 -7.05
N ALA A 163 -11.50 -13.47 -7.76
CA ALA A 163 -12.74 -12.81 -7.39
C ALA A 163 -13.57 -12.49 -8.63
N SER A 164 -14.88 -12.35 -8.44
CA SER A 164 -15.76 -11.75 -9.44
C SER A 164 -15.82 -10.25 -9.22
N LEU A 165 -15.72 -9.46 -10.28
CA LEU A 165 -15.84 -8.01 -10.18
C LEU A 165 -17.32 -7.64 -9.95
N GLU A 166 -17.64 -7.15 -8.76
CA GLU A 166 -19.00 -6.83 -8.34
C GLU A 166 -19.07 -5.41 -7.76
N ALA A 167 -20.27 -4.82 -7.71
CA ALA A 167 -20.46 -3.46 -7.19
C ALA A 167 -20.17 -3.36 -5.68
N THR A 168 -20.28 -4.49 -4.98
CA THR A 168 -19.89 -4.62 -3.57
C THR A 168 -19.06 -5.88 -3.45
N MET A 169 -17.87 -5.76 -2.85
CA MET A 169 -16.95 -6.89 -2.68
C MET A 169 -16.44 -6.93 -1.24
N GLU A 170 -16.37 -8.13 -0.67
CA GLU A 170 -15.73 -8.33 0.62
C GLU A 170 -14.25 -8.67 0.46
N THR A 171 -13.41 -8.14 1.35
CA THR A 171 -12.02 -8.57 1.39
C THR A 171 -11.93 -10.01 1.94
N PRO A 172 -10.98 -10.84 1.43
CA PRO A 172 -10.87 -12.24 1.85
C PRO A 172 -10.63 -12.44 3.35
N GLY A 173 -10.08 -11.44 4.05
CA GLY A 173 -9.80 -11.52 5.47
C GLY A 173 -9.54 -10.16 6.12
N PRO A 174 -9.21 -10.13 7.42
CA PRO A 174 -8.71 -8.93 8.08
C PRO A 174 -7.42 -8.41 7.42
N GLY A 175 -7.07 -7.15 7.69
CA GLY A 175 -5.87 -6.52 7.14
C GLY A 175 -6.13 -5.73 5.87
N ASP A 176 -5.05 -5.31 5.23
CA ASP A 176 -5.05 -4.58 3.97
C ASP A 176 -5.09 -5.53 2.77
N TRP A 177 -5.75 -5.09 1.70
CA TRP A 177 -5.95 -5.86 0.48
C TRP A 177 -5.85 -4.98 -0.75
N VAL A 178 -5.35 -5.55 -1.85
CA VAL A 178 -5.36 -4.88 -3.16
C VAL A 178 -6.30 -5.63 -4.10
N LEU A 179 -7.33 -4.97 -4.59
CA LEU A 179 -8.10 -5.48 -5.73
C LEU A 179 -7.38 -5.11 -7.01
N VAL A 180 -7.18 -6.09 -7.88
CA VAL A 180 -6.74 -5.87 -9.27
C VAL A 180 -7.84 -6.37 -10.19
N ALA A 181 -8.34 -5.49 -11.06
CA ALA A 181 -9.24 -5.84 -12.15
C ALA A 181 -8.55 -5.57 -13.48
N SER A 182 -8.43 -6.57 -14.34
CA SER A 182 -7.75 -6.41 -15.63
C SER A 182 -8.34 -7.33 -16.70
N LYS A 183 -8.10 -6.97 -17.97
CA LYS A 183 -8.34 -7.90 -19.08
C LYS A 183 -7.38 -9.09 -18.95
N GLY A 184 -7.90 -10.30 -19.13
CA GLY A 184 -7.09 -11.52 -19.15
C GLY A 184 -6.22 -11.62 -20.39
#